data_AF-A0A2D5B6K0-F1
#
_entry.id   AF-A0A2D5B6K0-F1
#
_cell.length_a   1.000
_cell.length_b   1.000
_cell.length_c   1.000
_cell.angle_alpha   90.00
_cell.angle_beta   90.00
_cell.angle_gamma   90.00
#
_symmetry.space_group_name_H-M   'P 1'
#
loop_
_entity.id
_entity.type
_entity.pdbx_description
1 polymer ?
#
loop_
_entity_poly.entity_id
_entity_poly.type
_entity_poly.pdbx_seq_one_letter_code
_entity_poly.pdbx_strand_id
1 'polypeptide(L)'
;MSAIAFGVVIALGLKWLWDFMDTLTFGEIEATYVKVAVILVCAFLFGLLGFWVIGSKRRTVEFMIATEGEMKKVNWSSKRELQRSTWAVIFMTFFLAFFCFFFDQIFYFIFYSAGVLDASN
;
A
#
# COMPACT_ATOMS: atom_id res chain seq x y z
N MET A 1 19.89 -0.01 1.96
CA MET A 1 18.61 0.54 1.45
C MET A 1 17.52 0.62 2.52
N SER A 2 17.33 -0.42 3.34
CA SER A 2 16.25 -0.46 4.33
C SER A 2 16.33 0.60 5.44
N ALA A 3 17.54 1.02 5.85
CA ALA A 3 17.71 2.12 6.81
C ALA A 3 17.24 3.48 6.25
N ILE A 4 17.48 3.72 4.96
CA ILE A 4 17.03 4.94 4.27
C ILE A 4 15.51 4.93 4.15
N ALA A 5 14.93 3.80 3.72
CA ALA A 5 13.48 3.65 3.64
C ALA A 5 12.80 3.87 5.01
N PHE A 6 13.36 3.29 6.07
CA PHE A 6 12.88 3.48 7.43
C PHE A 6 12.98 4.94 7.89
N GLY A 7 14.10 5.61 7.59
CA GLY A 7 14.27 7.04 7.88
C GLY A 7 13.26 7.92 7.14
N VAL A 8 12.97 7.62 5.87
CA VAL A 8 11.95 8.34 5.09
C VAL A 8 10.55 8.12 5.68
N VAL A 9 10.21 6.90 6.07
CA VAL A 9 8.92 6.60 6.72
C VAL A 9 8.78 7.37 8.04
N ILE A 10 9.84 7.44 8.86
CA ILE A 10 9.83 8.25 10.08
C ILE A 10 9.64 9.72 9.75
N ALA A 11 10.40 10.27 8.80
CA ALA A 11 10.30 11.69 8.44
C ALA A 11 8.89 12.06 7.95
N LEU A 12 8.30 11.23 7.09
CA LEU A 12 6.92 11.42 6.62
C LEU A 12 5.90 11.26 7.75
N GLY A 13 6.10 10.28 8.64
CA GLY A 13 5.26 10.08 9.82
C GLY A 13 5.31 11.25 10.80
N LEU A 14 6.49 11.84 11.03
CA LEU A 14 6.67 13.01 11.88
C LEU A 14 6.04 14.27 11.25
N LYS A 15 6.15 14.44 9.93
CA LYS A 15 5.46 15.51 9.21
C LYS A 15 3.93 15.36 9.34
N TRP A 16 3.41 14.17 9.09
CA TRP A 16 1.99 13.89 9.29
C TRP A 16 1.54 14.12 10.73
N LEU A 17 2.35 13.73 11.71
CA LEU A 17 2.07 13.93 13.13
C LEU A 17 2.00 15.42 13.49
N TRP A 18 2.88 16.25 12.93
CA TRP A 18 2.81 17.70 13.09
C TRP A 18 1.48 18.25 12.56
N ASP A 19 1.13 17.88 11.32
CA ASP A 19 -0.12 18.31 10.68
C ASP A 19 -1.35 17.82 11.46
N PHE A 20 -1.29 16.62 12.04
CA PHE A 20 -2.35 16.08 12.90
C PHE A 20 -2.48 16.86 14.22
N MET A 21 -1.36 17.23 14.86
CA MET A 21 -1.38 18.04 16.07
C MET A 21 -1.84 19.48 15.83
N ASP A 22 -1.78 19.99 14.60
CA ASP A 22 -2.38 21.28 14.23
C ASP A 22 -3.92 21.24 14.25
N THR A 23 -4.53 20.06 14.07
CA THR A 23 -6.00 19.91 14.13
C THR A 23 -6.56 19.83 15.56
N LEU A 24 -5.68 19.69 16.57
CA LEU A 24 -6.06 19.56 17.96
C LEU A 24 -5.84 20.90 18.69
N THR A 25 -6.90 21.48 19.24
CA THR A 25 -6.82 22.67 20.08
C THR A 25 -6.42 22.28 21.51
N PHE A 26 -5.15 22.49 21.83
CA PHE A 26 -4.66 22.41 23.21
C PHE A 26 -4.88 23.78 23.87
N GLY A 27 -5.60 23.82 25.00
CA GLY A 27 -6.08 25.05 25.66
C GLY A 27 -4.99 26.04 26.15
N GLU A 28 -4.80 26.18 27.48
CA GLU A 28 -3.97 27.24 28.09
C GLU A 28 -2.45 27.04 28.00
N ILE A 29 -1.99 25.92 27.43
CA ILE A 29 -0.56 25.65 27.22
C ILE A 29 -0.22 26.10 25.80
N GLU A 30 0.85 26.87 25.64
CA GLU A 30 1.38 27.23 24.32
C GLU A 30 1.56 25.95 23.47
N ALA A 31 0.65 25.78 22.50
CA ALA A 31 0.52 24.56 21.70
C ALA A 31 1.84 24.18 20.98
N THR A 32 2.71 25.16 20.74
CA THR A 32 4.03 24.99 20.15
C THR A 32 4.95 24.10 20.99
N TYR A 33 4.99 24.25 22.32
CA TYR A 33 5.88 23.44 23.17
C TYR A 33 5.45 21.97 23.21
N VAL A 34 4.13 21.73 23.27
CA VAL A 34 3.57 20.37 23.25
C VAL A 34 3.88 19.66 21.93
N LYS A 35 3.76 20.37 20.80
CA LYS A 35 4.10 19.86 19.46
C LYS A 35 5.55 19.42 19.37
N VAL A 36 6.47 20.30 19.76
CA VAL A 36 7.92 20.00 19.70
C VAL A 36 8.28 18.84 20.63
N ALA A 37 7.73 18.81 21.84
CA ALA A 37 7.97 17.72 22.79
C ALA A 37 7.51 16.37 22.25
N VAL A 38 6.29 16.29 21.71
CA VAL A 38 5.74 15.06 21.14
C VAL A 38 6.57 14.58 19.95
N ILE A 39 6.96 15.48 19.04
CA ILE A 39 7.80 15.11 17.89
C ILE A 39 9.15 14.58 18.32
N LEU A 40 9.84 15.24 19.25
CA LEU A 40 11.16 14.81 19.70
C LEU A 40 11.10 13.43 20.35
N VAL A 41 10.09 13.18 21.18
CA VAL A 41 9.86 11.87 21.81
C VAL A 41 9.59 10.81 20.74
N CYS A 42 8.69 11.07 19.79
CA CYS A 42 8.38 10.13 18.73
C CYS A 42 9.62 9.86 17.85
N ALA A 43 10.34 10.89 17.43
CA ALA A 43 11.55 10.77 16.61
C ALA A 43 12.62 9.92 17.32
N PHE A 44 12.83 10.17 18.61
CA PHE A 44 13.78 9.43 19.42
C PHE A 44 13.40 7.96 19.58
N LEU A 45 12.14 7.67 19.92
CA LEU A 45 11.65 6.30 20.09
C LEU A 45 11.73 5.50 18.78
N PHE A 46 11.25 6.07 17.67
CA PHE A 46 11.30 5.40 16.38
C PHE A 46 12.73 5.27 15.83
N GLY A 47 13.61 6.25 16.10
CA GLY A 47 15.03 6.18 15.78
C GLY A 47 15.75 5.05 16.52
N LEU A 48 15.51 4.93 17.83
CA LEU A 48 16.05 3.83 18.65
C LEU A 48 15.54 2.46 18.20
N LEU A 49 14.24 2.37 17.90
CA LEU A 49 13.64 1.13 17.40
C LEU A 49 14.29 0.73 16.06
N GLY A 50 14.47 1.68 15.15
CA GLY A 50 15.18 1.46 13.89
C GLY A 50 16.60 0.95 14.09
N PHE A 51 17.37 1.60 14.96
CA PHE A 51 18.73 1.19 15.28
C PHE A 51 18.78 -0.22 15.88
N TRP A 52 17.83 -0.54 16.77
CA TRP A 52 17.77 -1.87 17.40
C TRP A 52 17.43 -2.96 16.38
N VAL A 53 16.41 -2.75 15.56
CA VAL A 53 15.93 -3.75 14.58
C VAL A 53 16.89 -3.91 13.40
N ILE A 54 17.36 -2.80 12.82
CA ILE A 54 18.15 -2.79 11.57
C ILE A 54 19.65 -2.91 11.84
N GLY A 55 20.14 -2.38 12.97
CA GLY A 55 21.58 -2.29 13.26
C GLY A 55 22.08 -3.28 14.30
N SER A 56 21.31 -3.53 15.37
CA SER A 56 21.82 -4.27 16.54
C SER A 56 21.36 -5.74 16.59
N LYS A 57 20.16 -6.05 16.10
CA LYS A 57 19.58 -7.39 16.19
C LYS A 57 20.15 -8.30 15.10
N ARG A 58 21.17 -9.11 15.46
CA ARG A 58 21.88 -10.04 14.55
C ARG A 58 20.96 -10.86 13.64
N ARG A 59 19.92 -11.49 14.19
CA ARG A 59 18.96 -12.30 13.41
C ARG A 59 18.28 -11.51 12.29
N THR A 60 17.92 -10.25 12.55
CA THR A 60 17.28 -9.40 11.55
C THR A 60 18.28 -8.99 10.47
N VAL A 61 19.50 -8.62 10.87
CA VAL A 61 20.58 -8.25 9.95
C VAL A 61 20.94 -9.41 9.02
N GLU A 62 21.13 -10.61 9.58
CA GLU A 62 21.42 -11.83 8.80
C GLU A 62 20.28 -12.15 7.83
N PHE A 63 19.02 -12.01 8.26
CA PHE A 63 17.88 -12.18 7.38
C PHE A 63 17.86 -11.17 6.23
N MET A 64 18.16 -9.90 6.52
CA MET A 64 18.20 -8.84 5.49
C MET A 64 19.33 -9.07 4.48
N ILE A 65 20.50 -9.52 4.93
CA ILE A 65 21.63 -9.87 4.06
C ILE A 65 21.26 -11.09 3.19
N ALA A 66 20.68 -12.13 3.79
CA ALA A 66 20.22 -13.31 3.06
C ALA A 66 19.16 -12.94 2.01
N THR A 67 18.19 -12.09 2.39
CA THR A 67 17.15 -11.59 1.47
C THR A 67 17.76 -10.79 0.31
N GLU A 68 18.76 -9.95 0.56
CA GLU A 68 19.47 -9.23 -0.52
C GLU A 68 20.18 -10.22 -1.47
N GLY A 69 20.78 -11.27 -0.91
CA GLY A 69 21.38 -12.37 -1.69
C GLY A 69 20.38 -13.11 -2.56
N GLU A 70 19.19 -13.42 -2.03
CA GLU A 70 18.12 -14.07 -2.79
C GLU A 70 17.52 -13.15 -3.86
N MET A 71 17.32 -11.86 -3.54
CA MET A 71 16.81 -10.88 -4.51
C MET A 71 17.74 -10.69 -5.72
N LYS A 72 19.05 -10.89 -5.56
CA LYS A 72 20.02 -10.85 -6.68
C LYS A 72 19.89 -12.04 -7.63
N LYS A 73 19.30 -13.15 -7.19
CA LYS A 73 19.03 -14.33 -8.04
C LYS A 73 17.76 -14.18 -8.87
N VAL A 74 16.88 -13.24 -8.49
CA VAL A 74 15.63 -12.99 -9.20
C VAL A 74 15.96 -12.26 -10.50
N ASN A 75 15.68 -12.91 -11.63
CA ASN A 75 15.71 -12.26 -12.94
C ASN A 75 14.54 -11.27 -13.03
N TRP A 76 14.85 -9.98 -13.15
CA TRP A 76 13.83 -8.97 -13.38
C TRP A 76 13.28 -9.09 -14.80
N SER A 77 11.95 -9.14 -14.92
CA SER A 77 11.29 -9.28 -16.22
C SER A 77 11.71 -8.16 -17.17
N SER A 78 11.99 -8.54 -18.41
CA SER A 78 12.28 -7.54 -19.45
C SER A 78 11.03 -6.72 -19.77
N LYS A 79 11.18 -5.50 -20.29
CA LYS A 79 10.03 -4.67 -20.72
C LYS A 79 9.08 -5.42 -21.67
N ARG A 80 9.62 -6.32 -22.50
CA ARG A 80 8.86 -7.15 -23.43
C ARG A 80 8.04 -8.23 -22.71
N GLU A 81 8.61 -8.89 -21.70
CA GLU A 81 7.89 -9.87 -20.88
C GLU A 81 6.78 -9.22 -20.08
N LEU A 82 7.05 -8.03 -19.52
CA LEU A 82 6.06 -7.26 -18.78
C LEU A 82 4.87 -6.90 -19.67
N GLN A 83 5.13 -6.42 -20.89
CA GLN A 83 4.08 -6.14 -21.87
C GLN A 83 3.26 -7.39 -22.24
N ARG A 84 3.91 -8.54 -22.44
CA ARG A 84 3.22 -9.80 -22.75
C ARG A 84 2.34 -10.27 -21.60
N SER A 85 2.83 -10.20 -20.36
CA SER A 85 2.08 -10.56 -19.16
C SER A 85 0.86 -9.66 -18.97
N THR A 86 1.04 -8.34 -19.09
CA THR A 86 -0.06 -7.38 -18.98
C THR A 86 -1.11 -7.58 -20.08
N TRP A 87 -0.69 -7.81 -21.33
CA TRP A 87 -1.62 -8.10 -22.43
C TRP A 87 -2.45 -9.37 -22.19
N ALA A 88 -1.84 -10.42 -21.63
CA ALA A 88 -2.55 -11.65 -21.29
C ALA A 88 -3.65 -11.38 -20.25
N VAL A 89 -3.34 -10.61 -19.20
CA VAL A 89 -4.31 -10.26 -18.15
C VAL A 89 -5.43 -9.37 -18.70
N ILE A 90 -5.09 -8.36 -19.51
CA ILE A 90 -6.07 -7.48 -20.15
C ILE A 90 -7.03 -8.28 -21.01
N PHE A 91 -6.51 -9.15 -21.88
CA PHE A 91 -7.33 -9.97 -22.76
C PHE A 91 -8.25 -10.91 -21.98
N MET A 92 -7.73 -11.59 -20.95
CA MET A 92 -8.54 -12.46 -20.10
C MET A 92 -9.64 -11.69 -19.37
N THR A 93 -9.34 -10.49 -18.89
CA THR A 93 -10.30 -9.64 -18.19
C THR A 93 -11.42 -9.18 -19.13
N PHE A 94 -11.07 -8.72 -20.34
CA PHE A 94 -12.07 -8.35 -21.35
C PHE A 94 -12.91 -9.54 -21.80
N PHE A 95 -12.29 -10.71 -21.97
CA PHE A 95 -13.01 -11.93 -22.31
C PHE A 95 -14.04 -12.30 -21.23
N LEU A 96 -13.64 -12.28 -19.96
CA LEU A 96 -14.56 -12.53 -18.84
C LEU A 96 -15.67 -11.48 -18.76
N ALA A 97 -15.35 -10.19 -18.96
CA ALA A 97 -16.35 -9.12 -18.97
C ALA A 97 -17.39 -9.33 -20.09
N PHE A 98 -16.94 -9.67 -21.31
CA PHE A 98 -17.83 -9.95 -22.43
C PHE A 98 -18.66 -11.22 -22.20
N PHE A 99 -18.05 -12.26 -21.63
CA PHE A 99 -18.75 -13.47 -21.24
C PHE A 99 -19.88 -13.16 -20.24
N CYS A 100 -19.58 -12.44 -19.15
CA CYS A 100 -20.60 -12.04 -18.18
C CYS A 100 -21.69 -11.20 -18.84
N PHE A 101 -21.34 -10.17 -19.62
CA PHE A 101 -22.31 -9.33 -20.33
C PHE A 101 -23.24 -10.15 -21.25
N PHE A 102 -22.68 -11.13 -21.97
CA PHE A 102 -23.47 -11.99 -22.85
C PHE A 102 -24.47 -12.86 -22.08
N PHE A 103 -24.04 -13.49 -20.99
CA PHE A 103 -24.92 -14.30 -20.17
C PHE A 103 -25.95 -13.47 -19.40
N ASP A 104 -25.58 -12.28 -18.93
CA ASP A 104 -26.49 -11.32 -18.30
C ASP A 104 -27.62 -10.93 -19.28
N GLN A 105 -27.29 -10.71 -20.56
CA GLN A 105 -28.29 -10.40 -21.59
C GLN A 105 -29.21 -11.59 -21.89
N ILE A 106 -28.68 -12.82 -21.89
CA ILE A 106 -29.49 -14.04 -22.03
C ILE A 106 -30.46 -14.18 -20.85
N PHE A 107 -29.96 -14.04 -19.62
CA PHE A 107 -30.80 -14.11 -18.43
C PHE A 107 -31.86 -13.01 -18.40
N TYR A 108 -31.49 -11.78 -18.78
CA TYR A 108 -32.45 -10.69 -18.94
C TYR A 108 -33.58 -11.06 -19.90
N PHE A 109 -33.27 -11.59 -21.09
CA PHE A 109 -34.27 -11.99 -22.07
C PHE A 109 -35.17 -13.13 -21.57
N ILE A 110 -34.59 -14.14 -20.92
CA ILE A 110 -35.33 -15.26 -20.33
C ILE A 110 -36.29 -14.76 -19.24
N PHE A 111 -35.80 -13.95 -18.30
CA PHE A 111 -36.63 -13.44 -17.20
C PHE A 111 -37.68 -12.42 -17.66
N TYR A 112 -37.38 -11.63 -18.70
CA TYR A 112 -38.35 -10.76 -19.36
C TYR A 112 -39.46 -11.58 -20.03
N SER A 113 -39.11 -12.58 -20.83
CA SER A 113 -40.11 -13.46 -21.49
C SER A 113 -40.93 -14.30 -20.51
N ALA A 114 -40.36 -14.67 -19.36
CA ALA A 114 -41.07 -15.36 -18.29
C ALA A 114 -42.02 -14.44 -17.48
N GLY A 115 -42.05 -13.13 -17.77
CA GLY A 115 -42.92 -12.16 -17.09
C GLY A 115 -42.53 -11.86 -15.64
N VAL A 116 -41.29 -12.20 -15.24
CA VAL A 116 -40.76 -11.91 -13.89
C VAL A 116 -40.21 -10.48 -13.83
N LEU A 117 -39.71 -9.97 -14.96
CA LEU A 117 -39.20 -8.60 -15.09
C LEU A 117 -40.20 -7.75 -15.87
N ASP A 118 -40.72 -6.70 -15.23
CA ASP A 118 -41.48 -5.67 -15.92
C ASP A 118 -40.49 -4.72 -16.61
N ALA A 119 -40.60 -4.54 -17.93
CA ALA A 119 -39.89 -3.48 -18.63
C ALA A 119 -40.58 -2.15 -18.31
N SER A 120 -40.43 -1.71 -17.06
CA SER A 120 -40.84 -0.39 -16.59
C SER A 120 -39.99 0.63 -17.36
N ASN A 121 -40.60 1.28 -18.35
CA ASN A 121 -40.06 2.46 -19.02
C ASN A 121 -39.62 3.53 -18.02
#